data_AF-A0A3M2H725-F1
#
_entry.id   AF-A0A3M2H725-F1
#
_cell.length_a   1.000
_cell.length_b   1.000
_cell.length_c   1.000
_cell.angle_alpha   90.00
_cell.angle_beta   90.00
_cell.angle_gamma   90.00
#
_symmetry.space_group_name_H-M   'P 1'
#
loop_
_entity.id
_entity.type
_entity.pdbx_description
1 polymer ?
#
loop_
_entity_poly.entity_id
_entity_poly.type
_entity_poly.pdbx_seq_one_letter_code
_entity_poly.pdbx_strand_id
1 'polypeptide(L)'
;MTRRGRLERRLARRHESTGSTRTPVVLASEEPLAIELDGTRVATTMRTPGHDFELAVGFCHAEGLLAGHPVRTVRYCGTGSPVETAFNVVSVSTGGR
;
A
#
# COMPACT_ATOMS: atom_id res chain seq x y z
N MET A 1 17.15 7.91 5.16
CA MET A 1 15.97 7.25 4.55
C MET A 1 15.17 6.63 5.69
N THR A 2 14.07 7.26 6.12
CA THR A 2 13.30 6.82 7.31
C THR A 2 12.69 5.46 7.02
N ARG A 3 12.96 4.47 7.88
CA ARG A 3 12.41 3.13 7.79
C ARG A 3 10.88 3.24 7.78
N ARG A 4 10.21 2.79 6.71
CA ARG A 4 8.74 2.73 6.64
C ARG A 4 8.25 1.73 7.67
N GLY A 5 7.81 2.24 8.80
CA GLY A 5 7.30 1.41 9.89
C GLY A 5 5.83 1.16 9.67
N ARG A 6 5.40 -0.10 9.74
CA ARG A 6 4.00 -0.50 9.89
C ARG A 6 3.34 0.15 11.13
N LEU A 7 4.16 0.52 12.11
CA LEU A 7 3.74 1.06 13.39
C LEU A 7 4.49 2.36 13.70
N GLU A 8 3.78 3.33 14.26
CA GLU A 8 4.34 4.58 14.78
C GLU A 8 4.05 4.73 16.26
N ARG A 9 5.06 5.12 17.04
CA ARG A 9 4.84 5.54 18.44
C ARG A 9 4.51 7.02 18.50
N ARG A 10 3.44 7.37 19.20
CA ARG A 10 2.99 8.75 19.45
C ARG A 10 2.54 8.90 20.90
N LEU A 11 2.43 10.13 21.37
CA LEU A 11 1.78 10.43 22.65
C LEU A 11 0.34 10.86 22.37
N ALA A 12 -0.63 10.10 22.88
CA ALA A 12 -2.04 10.49 22.84
C ALA A 12 -2.44 11.15 24.16
N ARG A 13 -3.34 12.12 24.09
CA ARG A 13 -3.99 12.70 25.28
C ARG A 13 -5.34 12.00 25.46
N ARG A 14 -5.50 11.33 26.60
CA ARG A 14 -6.78 10.75 27.02
C ARG A 14 -7.50 11.77 27.90
N HIS A 15 -8.75 12.07 27.58
CA HIS A 15 -9.61 12.96 28.36
C HIS A 15 -10.63 12.13 29.14
N GLU A 16 -10.76 12.43 30.43
CA GLU A 16 -11.74 11.86 31.35
C GLU A 16 -12.48 13.00 32.07
N SER A 17 -13.58 12.70 32.74
CA SER A 17 -14.36 13.72 33.48
C SER A 17 -13.55 14.40 34.58
N THR A 18 -12.52 13.74 35.11
CA THR A 18 -11.68 14.22 36.22
C THR A 18 -10.37 14.86 35.75
N GLY A 19 -10.06 14.85 34.45
CA GLY A 19 -8.81 15.44 33.94
C GLY A 19 -8.35 14.89 32.58
N SER A 20 -7.08 15.13 32.24
CA SER A 20 -6.47 14.54 31.04
C SER A 20 -5.05 14.05 31.29
N THR A 21 -4.70 12.90 30.72
CA THR A 21 -3.38 12.27 30.86
C THR A 21 -2.77 12.00 29.49
N ARG A 22 -1.45 12.20 29.35
CA ARG A 22 -0.70 11.84 28.13
C ARG A 22 -0.07 10.46 28.31
N THR A 23 -0.31 9.57 27.35
CA THR A 23 0.20 8.19 27.37
C THR A 23 0.78 7.82 26.00
N PRO A 24 1.89 7.06 25.94
CA PRO A 24 2.38 6.48 24.70
C PRO A 24 1.36 5.52 24.09
N VAL A 25 1.11 5.69 22.80
CA VAL A 25 0.29 4.80 21.98
C VAL A 25 1.09 4.33 20.76
N VAL A 26 0.71 3.18 20.23
CA VAL A 26 1.22 2.66 18.96
C VAL A 26 0.09 2.76 17.94
N LEU A 27 0.33 3.47 16.85
CA LEU A 27 -0.60 3.65 15.75
C LEU A 27 -0.15 2.81 14.56
N ALA A 28 -1.12 2.25 13.83
CA ALA A 28 -0.83 1.67 12.52
C ALA A 28 -0.56 2.80 11.52
N SER A 29 0.44 2.61 10.67
CA SER A 29 0.70 3.51 9.54
C SER A 29 -0.16 3.12 8.35
N GLU A 30 -0.61 4.13 7.61
CA GLU A 30 -1.23 3.96 6.30
C GLU A 30 -0.52 4.81 5.25
N GLU A 31 -0.31 4.24 4.07
CA GLU A 31 0.29 4.91 2.93
C GLU A 31 -0.52 4.59 1.66
N PRO A 32 -0.60 5.52 0.70
CA PRO A 32 -1.29 5.26 -0.55
C PRO A 32 -0.53 4.24 -1.40
N LEU A 33 -1.24 3.26 -1.96
CA LEU A 33 -0.78 2.34 -3.02
C LEU A 33 -1.56 2.59 -4.30
N ALA A 34 -0.86 2.93 -5.36
CA ALA A 34 -1.35 2.84 -6.72
C ALA A 34 -1.09 1.44 -7.29
N ILE A 35 -2.12 0.83 -7.87
CA ILE A 35 -2.03 -0.47 -8.55
C ILE A 35 -2.19 -0.22 -10.04
N GLU A 36 -1.25 -0.77 -10.81
CA GLU A 36 -1.26 -0.74 -12.27
C GLU A 36 -1.37 -2.16 -12.82
N LEU A 37 -2.20 -2.35 -13.84
CA LEU A 37 -2.31 -3.58 -14.61
C LEU A 37 -1.87 -3.29 -16.04
N ASP A 38 -0.81 -3.97 -16.50
CA ASP A 38 -0.23 -3.84 -17.85
C ASP A 38 -0.04 -2.37 -18.28
N GLY A 39 0.46 -1.54 -17.35
CA GLY A 39 0.75 -0.13 -17.57
C GLY A 39 -0.43 0.83 -17.35
N THR A 40 -1.62 0.31 -17.05
CA THR A 40 -2.81 1.13 -16.77
C THR A 40 -3.11 1.17 -15.28
N ARG A 41 -3.24 2.37 -14.70
CA ARG A 41 -3.67 2.52 -13.31
C ARG A 41 -5.11 2.05 -13.15
N VAL A 42 -5.33 1.01 -12.35
CA VAL A 42 -6.66 0.43 -12.10
C VAL A 42 -7.23 0.85 -10.76
N ALA A 43 -6.38 1.18 -9.78
CA ALA A 43 -6.83 1.60 -8.46
C ALA A 43 -5.79 2.47 -7.72
N THR A 44 -6.28 3.17 -6.71
CA THR A 44 -5.44 3.76 -5.66
C THR A 44 -6.14 3.53 -4.32
N THR A 45 -5.42 2.93 -3.36
CA THR A 45 -5.97 2.51 -2.07
C THR A 45 -5.04 2.88 -0.92
N MET A 46 -5.56 2.96 0.30
CA MET A 46 -4.73 3.06 1.50
C MET A 46 -4.29 1.67 1.93
N ARG A 47 -3.01 1.51 2.30
CA ARG A 47 -2.48 0.26 2.84
C ARG A 47 -1.63 0.51 4.06
N THR A 48 -1.61 -0.47 4.95
CA THR A 48 -0.49 -0.62 5.88
C THR A 48 0.68 -1.26 5.12
N PRO A 49 1.86 -0.61 5.02
CA PRO A 49 2.97 -1.12 4.20
C PRO A 49 3.45 -2.51 4.63
N GLY A 50 3.80 -3.37 3.65
CA GLY A 50 4.53 -4.62 3.90
C GLY A 50 4.23 -5.80 2.96
N HIS A 51 3.03 -5.86 2.39
CA HIS A 51 2.56 -6.98 1.54
C HIS A 51 1.98 -6.46 0.21
N ASP A 52 2.70 -5.51 -0.40
CA ASP A 52 2.16 -4.68 -1.47
C ASP A 52 1.94 -5.49 -2.75
N PHE A 53 2.76 -6.52 -3.01
CA PHE A 53 2.63 -7.37 -4.18
C PHE A 53 1.44 -8.32 -4.06
N GLU A 54 1.29 -8.95 -2.90
CA GLU A 54 0.14 -9.81 -2.60
C GLU A 54 -1.15 -9.01 -2.63
N LEU A 55 -1.16 -7.80 -2.07
CA LEU A 55 -2.30 -6.89 -2.12
C LEU A 55 -2.66 -6.51 -3.56
N ALA A 56 -1.68 -6.14 -4.38
CA ALA A 56 -1.93 -5.73 -5.76
C ALA A 56 -2.46 -6.89 -6.63
N VAL A 57 -1.85 -8.08 -6.54
CA VAL A 57 -2.29 -9.28 -7.26
C VAL A 57 -3.66 -9.73 -6.78
N GLY A 58 -3.87 -9.76 -5.45
CA GLY A 58 -5.14 -10.11 -4.85
C GLY A 58 -6.27 -9.15 -5.25
N PHE A 59 -5.99 -7.85 -5.30
CA PHE A 59 -6.94 -6.85 -5.78
C PHE A 59 -7.34 -7.10 -7.23
N CYS A 60 -6.38 -7.25 -8.16
CA CYS A 60 -6.68 -7.52 -9.56
C CYS A 60 -7.48 -8.82 -9.76
N HIS A 61 -7.21 -9.83 -8.93
CA HIS A 61 -7.99 -11.08 -8.95
C HIS A 61 -9.42 -10.88 -8.43
N ALA A 62 -9.58 -10.26 -7.25
CA ALA A 62 -10.87 -10.07 -6.61
C ALA A 62 -11.82 -9.18 -7.44
N GLU A 63 -11.29 -8.17 -8.12
CA GLU A 63 -12.05 -7.29 -9.01
C GLU A 63 -12.26 -7.87 -10.42
N GLY A 64 -11.78 -9.10 -10.69
CA GLY A 64 -11.94 -9.76 -11.99
C GLY A 64 -11.09 -9.16 -13.13
N LEU A 65 -10.17 -8.25 -12.82
CA LEU A 65 -9.37 -7.50 -13.80
C LEU A 65 -8.41 -8.39 -14.61
N LEU A 66 -8.05 -9.56 -14.07
CA LEU A 66 -7.16 -10.50 -14.76
C LEU A 66 -7.84 -11.27 -15.91
N ALA A 67 -9.18 -11.30 -15.96
CA ALA A 67 -9.95 -12.02 -17.00
C ALA A 67 -9.49 -13.48 -17.24
N GLY A 68 -9.03 -14.17 -16.20
CA GLY A 68 -8.51 -15.55 -16.28
C GLY A 68 -7.06 -15.69 -16.75
N HIS A 69 -6.38 -14.59 -17.08
CA HIS A 69 -4.98 -14.61 -17.49
C HIS A 69 -4.05 -14.74 -16.28
N PRO A 70 -2.96 -15.52 -16.40
CA PRO A 70 -1.99 -15.65 -15.32
C PRO A 70 -1.17 -14.37 -15.15
N VAL A 71 -0.90 -14.01 -13.89
CA VAL A 71 0.09 -12.98 -13.57
C VAL A 71 1.48 -13.49 -13.92
N ARG A 72 2.21 -12.73 -14.73
CA ARG A 72 3.58 -13.06 -15.15
C ARG A 72 4.62 -12.39 -14.30
N THR A 73 4.41 -11.11 -13.99
CA THR A 73 5.33 -10.32 -13.17
C THR A 73 4.57 -9.37 -12.26
N VAL A 74 5.15 -9.12 -11.10
CA VAL A 74 4.74 -8.07 -10.17
C VAL A 74 6.00 -7.36 -9.70
N ARG A 75 5.99 -6.02 -9.71
CA ARG A 75 7.14 -5.23 -9.30
C ARG A 75 6.73 -3.86 -8.81
N TYR A 76 7.61 -3.23 -8.03
CA TYR A 76 7.52 -1.79 -7.85
C TYR A 76 7.87 -1.09 -9.17
N CYS A 77 7.00 -0.18 -9.60
CA CYS A 77 7.11 0.65 -10.80
C CYS A 77 7.08 -0.11 -12.15
N GLY A 78 6.03 0.16 -12.93
CA GLY A 78 5.92 -0.18 -14.33
C GLY A 78 6.65 0.82 -15.22
N THR A 79 6.60 2.10 -14.84
CA THR A 79 7.23 3.27 -15.49
C THR A 79 7.88 4.18 -14.44
N GLY A 80 9.16 4.53 -14.59
CA GLY A 80 9.89 5.46 -13.70
C GLY A 80 10.66 4.79 -12.55
N SER A 81 11.34 5.59 -11.71
CA SER A 81 12.16 5.08 -10.60
C SER A 81 11.32 4.78 -9.35
N PRO A 82 11.51 3.62 -8.69
CA PRO A 82 10.88 3.31 -7.40
C PRO A 82 11.11 4.34 -6.30
N VAL A 83 12.22 5.06 -6.37
CA VAL A 83 12.52 6.11 -5.38
C VAL A 83 11.65 7.34 -5.62
N GLU A 84 11.37 7.69 -6.88
CA GLU A 84 10.54 8.85 -7.25
C GLU A 84 9.08 8.66 -6.88
N THR A 85 8.56 7.45 -7.09
CA THR A 85 7.20 7.08 -6.65
C THR A 85 7.14 6.75 -5.17
N ALA A 86 8.27 6.84 -4.48
CA ALA A 86 8.43 6.42 -3.10
C ALA A 86 7.82 5.02 -2.88
N PHE A 87 8.09 4.05 -3.76
CA PHE A 87 7.63 2.66 -3.64
C PHE A 87 6.10 2.51 -3.44
N ASN A 88 5.31 3.50 -3.89
CA ASN A 88 3.85 3.52 -3.74
C ASN A 88 3.12 3.12 -5.01
N VAL A 89 3.83 2.62 -6.02
CA VAL A 89 3.25 2.11 -7.26
C VAL A 89 3.70 0.65 -7.43
N VAL A 90 2.73 -0.26 -7.49
CA VAL A 90 2.95 -1.67 -7.83
C VAL A 90 2.29 -1.96 -9.16
N SER A 91 3.06 -2.53 -10.07
CA SER A 91 2.58 -2.91 -11.39
C SER A 91 2.51 -4.43 -11.50
N VAL A 92 1.34 -4.91 -11.91
CA VAL A 92 1.00 -6.29 -12.21
C VAL A 92 0.97 -6.41 -13.74
N SER A 93 1.51 -7.49 -14.30
CA SER A 93 1.46 -7.73 -15.75
C SER A 93 1.01 -9.14 -16.08
N THR A 94 0.03 -9.24 -16.98
CA THR A 94 -0.38 -10.50 -17.66
C THR A 94 0.40 -10.71 -18.96
N GLY A 95 1.19 -9.72 -19.37
CA GLY A 95 1.87 -9.67 -20.66
C GLY A 95 1.05 -8.98 -21.75
N GLY A 96 0.18 -8.04 -21.38
CA GLY A 96 -0.69 -7.29 -22.30
C GLY A 96 -1.82 -8.12 -22.90
N ARG A 97 -2.32 -9.10 -22.15
CA ARG A 97 -3.42 -9.99 -22.56
C ARG A 97 -4.68 -9.69 -21.76
#